data_AF-A0A972M9P6-F1
#
_entry.id   AF-A0A972M9P6-F1
#
_cell.length_a   1.000
_cell.length_b   1.000
_cell.length_c   1.000
_cell.angle_alpha   90.00
_cell.angle_beta   90.00
_cell.angle_gamma   90.00
#
_symmetry.space_group_name_H-M   'P 1'
#
loop_
_entity.id
_entity.type
_entity.pdbx_description
1 polymer ?
#
loop_
_entity_poly.entity_id
_entity_poly.type
_entity_poly.pdbx_seq_one_letter_code
_entity_poly.pdbx_strand_id
1 'polypeptide(L)'
;MDNLRDIRGFIEISDYSFWLFISTLIVGLILGIIFFKKGFEYAKSRCKIDCQRYFLYRFKNVDWSNPKKAAYEATYYGRFLATDKRRMELFKQLKQRLAKYKYQKEIKEIDKETLNYYNLYKQVCDESI
;
A
#
# COMPACT_ATOMS: atom_id res chain seq x y z
N MET A 1 26.47 -79.74 -33.28
CA MET A 1 25.54 -78.72 -33.81
C MET A 1 25.01 -77.99 -32.61
N ASP A 2 25.65 -76.88 -32.24
CA ASP A 2 25.26 -76.10 -31.07
C ASP A 2 24.04 -75.24 -31.41
N ASN A 3 22.97 -75.40 -30.61
CA ASN A 3 21.73 -74.66 -30.74
C ASN A 3 21.97 -73.18 -30.39
N LEU A 4 21.87 -72.31 -31.39
CA LEU A 4 21.82 -70.86 -31.19
C LEU A 4 20.64 -70.51 -30.29
N ARG A 5 20.91 -69.87 -29.15
CA ARG A 5 19.86 -69.38 -28.25
C ARG A 5 19.18 -68.16 -28.86
N ASP A 6 17.86 -68.24 -28.94
CA ASP A 6 17.00 -67.17 -29.45
C ASP A 6 17.17 -65.88 -28.63
N ILE A 7 17.34 -64.76 -29.31
CA ILE A 7 17.59 -63.46 -28.70
C ILE A 7 16.25 -62.83 -28.37
N ARG A 8 16.05 -62.38 -27.14
CA ARG A 8 14.78 -61.81 -26.67
C ARG A 8 14.36 -60.64 -27.58
N GLY A 9 13.12 -60.64 -28.04
CA GLY A 9 12.57 -59.60 -28.92
C GLY A 9 12.59 -58.20 -28.30
N PHE A 10 12.50 -57.18 -29.14
CA PHE A 10 12.51 -55.78 -28.70
C PHE A 10 11.37 -55.51 -27.72
N ILE A 11 11.73 -54.97 -26.55
CA ILE A 11 10.78 -54.55 -25.53
C ILE A 11 10.58 -53.04 -25.73
N GLU A 12 9.35 -52.63 -26.02
CA GLU A 12 9.01 -51.21 -26.11
C GLU A 12 9.05 -50.61 -24.70
N ILE A 13 10.00 -49.71 -24.48
CA ILE A 13 10.09 -48.93 -23.24
C ILE A 13 9.35 -47.62 -23.49
N SER A 14 8.30 -47.37 -22.73
CA SER A 14 7.60 -46.08 -22.75
C SER A 14 8.51 -44.98 -22.21
N ASP A 15 8.89 -44.02 -23.04
CA ASP A 15 9.67 -42.84 -22.63
C ASP A 15 8.74 -41.68 -22.24
N TYR A 16 8.77 -41.31 -20.96
CA TYR A 16 8.01 -40.18 -20.42
C TYR A 16 8.87 -38.94 -20.18
N SER A 17 10.18 -38.99 -20.49
CA SER A 17 11.15 -37.94 -20.14
C SER A 17 10.76 -36.58 -20.73
N PHE A 18 10.26 -36.58 -21.96
CA PHE A 18 9.77 -35.36 -22.62
C PHE A 18 8.55 -34.76 -21.90
N TRP A 19 7.58 -35.58 -21.52
CA TRP A 19 6.38 -35.13 -20.80
C TRP A 19 6.69 -34.64 -19.38
N LEU A 20 7.62 -35.28 -18.68
CA LEU A 20 8.11 -34.84 -17.37
C LEU A 20 8.82 -33.49 -17.46
N PHE A 21 9.62 -33.26 -18.51
CA PHE A 21 10.25 -31.97 -18.75
C PHE A 21 9.21 -30.87 -19.00
N ILE A 22 8.23 -31.10 -19.88
CA ILE A 22 7.16 -30.14 -20.17
C ILE A 22 6.33 -29.85 -18.93
N SER A 23 5.96 -30.88 -18.16
CA SER A 23 5.20 -30.72 -16.92
C SER A 23 5.97 -29.86 -15.91
N THR A 24 7.26 -30.10 -15.75
CA THR A 24 8.13 -29.34 -14.83
C THR A 24 8.23 -27.88 -15.25
N LEU A 25 8.37 -27.58 -16.55
CA LEU A 25 8.36 -26.20 -17.05
C LEU A 25 7.05 -25.49 -16.77
N ILE A 26 5.91 -26.15 -17.01
CA ILE A 26 4.58 -25.58 -16.75
C ILE A 26 4.42 -25.28 -15.26
N VAL A 27 4.77 -26.21 -14.38
CA VAL A 27 4.71 -26.02 -12.93
C VAL A 27 5.63 -24.87 -12.50
N GLY A 28 6.85 -24.82 -13.01
CA GLY A 28 7.80 -23.74 -12.75
C GLY A 28 7.27 -22.37 -13.16
N LEU A 29 6.65 -22.26 -14.33
CA LEU A 29 6.02 -21.03 -14.80
C LEU A 29 4.84 -20.60 -13.91
N ILE A 30 3.97 -21.54 -13.51
CA ILE A 30 2.84 -21.25 -12.62
C ILE A 30 3.34 -20.71 -11.28
N LEU A 31 4.33 -21.37 -10.68
CA LEU A 31 4.94 -20.91 -9.43
C LEU A 31 5.59 -19.53 -9.61
N GLY A 32 6.32 -19.32 -10.70
CA GLY A 32 6.93 -18.03 -11.04
C GLY A 32 5.90 -16.90 -11.09
N ILE A 33 4.75 -17.11 -11.73
CA ILE A 33 3.67 -16.11 -11.82
C ILE A 33 3.08 -15.82 -10.43
N ILE A 34 2.87 -16.85 -9.60
CA ILE A 34 2.33 -16.69 -8.24
C ILE A 34 3.30 -15.88 -7.38
N PHE A 35 4.59 -16.21 -7.40
CA PHE A 35 5.61 -15.47 -6.65
C PHE A 35 5.74 -14.03 -7.13
N PHE A 36 5.71 -13.81 -8.45
CA PHE A 36 5.77 -12.47 -9.03
C PHE A 36 4.59 -11.60 -8.59
N LYS A 37 3.35 -12.13 -8.66
CA LYS A 37 2.15 -11.42 -8.21
C LYS A 37 2.24 -11.05 -6.72
N LYS A 38 2.59 -12.01 -5.86
CA LYS A 38 2.71 -11.77 -4.41
C LYS A 38 3.82 -10.76 -4.09
N GLY A 39 4.98 -10.87 -4.74
CA GLY A 39 6.09 -9.95 -4.57
C GLY A 39 5.74 -8.52 -4.98
N PHE A 40 5.02 -8.36 -6.10
CA PHE A 40 4.56 -7.06 -6.57
C PHE A 40 3.54 -6.42 -5.63
N GLU A 41 2.55 -7.17 -5.15
CA GLU A 41 1.57 -6.69 -4.17
C GLU A 41 2.23 -6.30 -2.85
N TYR A 42 3.21 -7.08 -2.39
CA TYR A 42 3.98 -6.79 -1.19
C TYR A 42 4.79 -5.49 -1.34
N ALA A 43 5.54 -5.32 -2.44
CA ALA A 43 6.30 -4.10 -2.69
C ALA A 43 5.38 -2.86 -2.76
N LYS A 44 4.24 -2.98 -3.43
CA LYS A 44 3.26 -1.90 -3.55
C LYS A 44 2.64 -1.52 -2.20
N SER A 45 2.36 -2.47 -1.33
CA SER A 45 1.80 -2.19 0.00
C SER A 45 2.81 -1.47 0.91
N ARG A 46 4.09 -1.88 0.88
CA ARG A 46 5.16 -1.21 1.65
C ARG A 46 5.38 0.24 1.23
N CYS A 47 5.40 0.50 -0.08
CA CYS A 47 5.52 1.87 -0.60
C CYS A 47 4.35 2.77 -0.15
N LYS A 48 3.11 2.24 -0.15
CA LYS A 48 1.94 2.97 0.35
C LYS A 48 2.06 3.32 1.84
N ILE A 49 2.52 2.38 2.66
CA ILE A 49 2.70 2.58 4.11
C ILE A 49 3.74 3.68 4.35
N ASP A 50 4.86 3.65 3.63
CA ASP A 50 5.92 4.64 3.77
C ASP A 50 5.44 6.06 3.39
N CYS A 51 4.70 6.19 2.29
CA CYS A 51 4.06 7.44 1.91
C CYS A 51 3.08 7.96 3.00
N GLN A 52 2.25 7.08 3.57
CA GLN A 52 1.32 7.48 4.63
C GLN A 52 2.05 7.95 5.89
N ARG A 53 3.14 7.27 6.27
CA ARG A 53 4.00 7.67 7.39
C ARG A 53 4.65 9.03 7.16
N TYR A 54 5.14 9.28 5.95
CA TYR A 54 5.68 10.59 5.57
C TYR A 54 4.63 11.69 5.72
N PHE A 55 3.42 11.49 5.18
CA PHE A 55 2.35 12.48 5.32
C PHE A 55 1.89 12.67 6.76
N LEU A 56 1.84 11.60 7.56
CA LEU A 56 1.51 11.68 8.98
C LEU A 56 2.56 12.47 9.74
N TYR A 57 3.84 12.22 9.49
CA TYR A 57 4.95 12.97 10.08
C TYR A 57 4.85 14.46 9.75
N ARG A 58 4.62 14.82 8.48
CA ARG A 58 4.46 16.21 8.07
C ARG A 58 3.20 16.84 8.65
N PHE A 59 2.10 16.09 8.71
CA PHE A 59 0.87 16.54 9.32
C PHE A 59 1.04 16.83 10.80
N LYS A 60 1.74 15.97 11.57
CA LYS A 60 2.00 16.14 13.02
C LYS A 60 2.87 17.35 13.37
N ASN A 61 3.78 17.73 12.47
CA ASN A 61 4.75 18.81 12.66
C ASN A 61 4.34 20.11 11.97
N VAL A 62 3.04 20.31 11.73
CA VAL A 62 2.53 21.59 11.20
C VAL A 62 2.78 22.68 12.25
N ASP A 63 3.44 23.74 11.83
CA ASP A 63 3.70 24.91 12.67
C ASP A 63 2.47 25.84 12.68
N TRP A 64 1.88 26.01 13.85
CA TRP A 64 0.70 26.84 14.07
C TRP A 64 1.00 28.32 14.32
N SER A 65 2.29 28.72 14.33
CA SER A 65 2.70 30.13 14.46
C SER A 65 2.13 31.03 13.35
N ASN A 66 1.93 30.47 12.16
CA ASN A 66 1.27 31.13 11.03
C ASN A 66 -0.03 30.40 10.68
N PRO A 67 -1.20 30.83 11.22
CA PRO A 67 -2.49 30.18 11.04
C PRO A 67 -2.87 29.87 9.60
N LYS A 68 -2.58 30.80 8.69
CA LYS A 68 -2.92 30.67 7.27
C LYS A 68 -2.10 29.55 6.64
N LYS A 69 -0.78 29.61 6.80
CA LYS A 69 0.14 28.58 6.27
C LYS A 69 -0.19 27.21 6.88
N ALA A 70 -0.38 27.16 8.18
CA ALA A 70 -0.73 25.95 8.90
C ALA A 70 -2.04 25.32 8.38
N ALA A 71 -3.07 26.12 8.12
CA ALA A 71 -4.33 25.63 7.58
C ALA A 71 -4.18 25.07 6.15
N TYR A 72 -3.33 25.67 5.31
CA TYR A 72 -2.99 25.11 4.00
C TYR A 72 -2.25 23.78 4.11
N GLU A 73 -1.21 23.71 4.95
CA GLU A 73 -0.40 22.51 5.16
C GLU A 73 -1.22 21.36 5.76
N ALA A 74 -1.98 21.63 6.83
CA ALA A 74 -2.86 20.65 7.44
C ALA A 74 -3.92 20.12 6.46
N THR A 75 -4.52 21.00 5.65
CA THR A 75 -5.46 20.56 4.61
C THR A 75 -4.77 19.70 3.55
N TYR A 76 -3.56 20.07 3.15
CA TYR A 76 -2.82 19.36 2.12
C TYR A 76 -2.42 17.95 2.57
N TYR A 77 -1.73 17.83 3.72
CA TYR A 77 -1.28 16.55 4.23
C TYR A 77 -2.43 15.68 4.72
N GLY A 78 -3.43 16.27 5.40
CA GLY A 78 -4.60 15.52 5.87
C GLY A 78 -5.40 14.86 4.75
N ARG A 79 -5.43 15.45 3.55
CA ARG A 79 -6.11 14.85 2.39
C ARG A 79 -5.52 13.47 2.03
N PHE A 80 -4.20 13.31 2.13
CA PHE A 80 -3.54 12.03 1.80
C PHE A 80 -3.72 10.96 2.89
N LEU A 81 -4.07 11.37 4.11
CA LEU A 81 -4.37 10.48 5.23
C LEU A 81 -5.85 10.06 5.27
N ALA A 82 -6.73 10.72 4.53
CA ALA A 82 -8.15 10.43 4.44
C ALA A 82 -8.45 9.21 3.55
N THR A 83 -8.02 8.04 4.01
CA THR A 83 -8.02 6.77 3.26
C THR A 83 -9.25 5.91 3.54
N ASP A 84 -9.78 5.94 4.76
CA ASP A 84 -10.96 5.16 5.16
C ASP A 84 -12.18 6.08 5.34
N LYS A 85 -13.40 5.50 5.28
CA LYS A 85 -14.66 6.26 5.45
C LYS A 85 -14.65 7.16 6.71
N ARG A 86 -14.27 6.59 7.87
CA ARG A 86 -14.16 7.33 9.14
C ARG A 86 -13.17 8.50 9.03
N ARG A 87 -12.00 8.27 8.45
CA ARG A 87 -10.98 9.33 8.27
C ARG A 87 -11.45 10.39 7.27
N MET A 88 -12.14 10.01 6.21
CA MET A 88 -12.70 10.94 5.23
C MET A 88 -13.75 11.86 5.85
N GLU A 89 -14.64 11.32 6.68
CA GLU A 89 -15.66 12.11 7.37
C GLU A 89 -15.04 13.09 8.37
N LEU A 90 -14.11 12.64 9.21
CA LEU A 90 -13.39 13.50 10.14
C LEU A 90 -12.60 14.59 9.41
N PHE A 91 -11.91 14.22 8.32
CA PHE A 91 -11.17 15.19 7.51
C PHE A 91 -12.10 16.21 6.86
N LYS A 92 -13.29 15.82 6.41
CA LYS A 92 -14.28 16.75 5.84
C LYS A 92 -14.70 17.80 6.88
N GLN A 93 -14.94 17.38 8.12
CA GLN A 93 -15.29 18.29 9.22
C GLN A 93 -14.11 19.21 9.59
N LEU A 94 -12.89 18.68 9.64
CA LEU A 94 -11.68 19.48 9.88
C LEU A 94 -11.45 20.50 8.77
N LYS A 95 -11.57 20.08 7.50
CA LYS A 95 -11.39 20.93 6.32
C LYS A 95 -12.35 22.13 6.32
N GLN A 96 -13.60 21.93 6.74
CA GLN A 96 -14.58 23.01 6.83
C GLN A 96 -14.16 24.07 7.86
N ARG A 97 -13.58 23.65 8.99
CA ARG A 97 -13.04 24.57 10.00
C ARG A 97 -11.79 25.29 9.52
N LEU A 98 -10.85 24.55 8.92
CA LEU A 98 -9.62 25.10 8.35
C LEU A 98 -9.86 26.11 7.22
N ALA A 99 -10.95 25.98 6.47
CA ALA A 99 -11.28 26.89 5.37
C ALA A 99 -11.35 28.36 5.81
N LYS A 100 -11.82 28.64 7.03
CA LYS A 100 -11.92 30.01 7.58
C LYS A 100 -10.55 30.71 7.61
N TYR A 101 -9.51 29.97 7.95
CA TYR A 101 -8.13 30.48 8.10
C TYR A 101 -7.35 30.55 6.79
N LYS A 102 -7.80 29.88 5.72
CA LYS A 102 -7.09 29.91 4.43
C LYS A 102 -7.33 31.21 3.66
N TYR A 103 -8.53 31.77 3.79
CA TYR A 103 -9.00 32.87 2.93
C TYR A 103 -9.11 34.21 3.65
N GLN A 104 -9.02 34.24 4.99
CA GLN A 104 -8.97 35.50 5.73
C GLN A 104 -7.63 36.23 5.54
N LYS A 105 -7.69 37.56 5.49
CA LYS A 105 -6.54 38.44 5.22
C LYS A 105 -5.70 38.67 6.48
N GLU A 106 -6.34 38.89 7.62
CA GLU A 106 -5.70 39.02 8.93
C GLU A 106 -6.26 37.97 9.88
N ILE A 107 -5.39 37.19 10.50
CA ILE A 107 -5.74 36.12 11.43
C ILE A 107 -4.77 36.25 12.60
N LYS A 108 -5.31 36.47 13.80
CA LYS A 108 -4.50 36.56 15.01
C LYS A 108 -4.11 35.17 15.52
N GLU A 109 -5.10 34.31 15.72
CA GLU A 109 -4.89 32.96 16.27
C GLU A 109 -5.93 31.97 15.74
N ILE A 110 -5.63 30.68 15.89
CA ILE A 110 -6.58 29.59 15.62
C ILE A 110 -7.41 29.33 16.86
N ASP A 111 -8.70 29.05 16.64
CA ASP A 111 -9.59 28.69 17.72
C ASP A 111 -9.27 27.30 18.29
N LYS A 112 -9.49 27.15 19.61
CA LYS A 112 -9.25 25.91 20.34
C LYS A 112 -10.10 24.75 19.81
N GLU A 113 -11.33 24.99 19.34
CA GLU A 113 -12.16 23.95 18.74
C GLU A 113 -11.49 23.35 17.50
N THR A 114 -10.97 24.19 16.61
CA THR A 114 -10.27 23.77 15.40
C THR A 114 -9.01 22.95 15.73
N LEU A 115 -8.24 23.38 16.72
CA LEU A 115 -7.08 22.62 17.21
C LEU A 115 -7.48 21.27 17.82
N ASN A 116 -8.58 21.21 18.57
CA ASN A 116 -9.10 19.95 19.13
C ASN A 116 -9.51 18.98 18.02
N TYR A 117 -10.21 19.46 16.98
CA TYR A 117 -10.56 18.62 15.83
C TYR A 117 -9.33 18.14 15.05
N TYR A 118 -8.32 19.00 14.91
CA TYR A 118 -7.06 18.61 14.30
C TYR A 118 -6.34 17.53 15.11
N ASN A 119 -6.28 17.66 16.44
CA ASN A 119 -5.67 16.67 17.33
C ASN A 119 -6.43 15.34 17.31
N LEU A 120 -7.77 15.38 17.30
CA LEU A 120 -8.60 14.19 17.16
C LEU A 120 -8.33 13.48 15.82
N TYR A 121 -8.29 14.22 14.72
CA TYR A 121 -7.97 13.64 13.42
C TYR A 121 -6.56 13.03 13.39
N LYS A 122 -5.57 13.74 13.97
CA LYS A 122 -4.20 13.26 14.14
C LYS A 122 -4.15 11.92 14.89
N GLN A 123 -4.86 11.78 16.02
CA GLN A 123 -4.91 10.54 16.79
C GLN A 123 -5.49 9.38 15.98
N VAL A 124 -6.62 9.60 15.32
CA VAL A 124 -7.26 8.56 14.50
C VAL A 124 -6.34 8.12 13.35
N CYS A 125 -5.61 9.05 12.73
CA CYS A 125 -4.63 8.70 11.71
C CYS A 125 -3.43 7.93 12.27
N ASP A 126 -3.01 8.22 13.51
CA ASP A 126 -1.89 7.56 14.17
C ASP A 126 -2.21 6.12 14.58
N GLU A 127 -3.42 5.86 15.09
CA GLU A 127 -3.87 4.52 15.46
C GLU A 127 -4.00 3.56 14.27
N SER A 128 -4.08 4.09 13.05
CA SER A 128 -4.39 3.32 11.84
C SER A 128 -3.17 2.99 10.95
N ILE A 129 -1.97 3.51 11.26
CA ILE A 129 -0.74 3.43 10.43
C ILE A 129 0.38 2.74 11.20
#